data_AF-A0A924JZK0-F1
#
_entry.id   AF-A0A924JZK0-F1
#
_cell.length_a   1.000
_cell.length_b   1.000
_cell.length_c   1.000
_cell.angle_alpha   90.00
_cell.angle_beta   90.00
_cell.angle_gamma   90.00
#
_symmetry.space_group_name_H-M   'P 1'
#
loop_
_entity.id
_entity.type
_entity.pdbx_description
1 polymer ?
#
loop_
_entity_poly.entity_id
_entity_poly.type
_entity_poly.pdbx_seq_one_letter_code
_entity_poly.pdbx_strand_id
1 'polypeptide(L)'
;MTEHTKTEGLPGMESPAFAQVLEKARPRNERMTGEKIECNACPVLCQISDGRSGACDRYANRSGTLVRVDPVLFLRRALLSDEPRVLPFAGRTAVGVADPAEDTPDQTAWDGDLLLANEVFVTGVGSSTTYPDYKPAPFIVSSQVDGVDMVTVVTEGIFSYCSLKVKIDTDRFLGSEQANVRCKGEVVGHVTTAEYGSQMLSLGGVHHLTGGSKKEGRVTMDMMQSLGNKQAVEFTIDGGSQIVIQAGRAPIVNGVEERRMRVGCGSATVGIFAKQFFGLLDEVVVVDDHITGVLTEHQAGRCLDMRASGIRMRGRKSTPGRYFQVANPGTGWGGTDIADPLSIIESWDAEVAWPGLRLLMTSTTGEHASWYVLDDALQPVEQDMPVEVGHIVARIGENCEPSLSTVLFLGGAGGSLRAGVTENPVLLTRAIKAALVNVTCGGAPAYVWPGGGITVMADVMRMPDNSFGTVPTPAIVAPIEFSMKLDDYRALGGHMEFVRTLKDALRRGAWHNEGAPSALVWAALPATNPWPLGRPPLLG
;
A
#
# COMPACT_ATOMS: atom_id res chain seq x y z
N MET A 1 18.46 34.56 84.70
CA MET A 1 18.60 34.58 83.23
C MET A 1 17.40 33.88 82.64
N THR A 2 16.39 34.70 82.38
CA THR A 2 15.34 34.61 81.34
C THR A 2 15.94 34.18 79.99
N GLU A 3 15.31 33.55 78.98
CA GLU A 3 13.93 33.22 78.61
C GLU A 3 13.99 32.30 77.38
N HIS A 4 13.26 31.18 77.38
CA HIS A 4 12.21 30.82 76.40
C HIS A 4 12.29 31.24 74.91
N THR A 5 12.28 30.20 74.07
CA THR A 5 11.41 29.93 72.90
C THR A 5 11.22 31.03 71.85
N LYS A 6 11.83 30.84 70.67
CA LYS A 6 11.26 31.26 69.38
C LYS A 6 11.28 30.10 68.38
N THR A 7 10.09 29.57 68.13
CA THR A 7 9.74 28.80 66.95
C THR A 7 9.88 29.69 65.71
N GLU A 8 10.87 29.45 64.86
CA GLU A 8 10.79 29.91 63.47
C GLU A 8 9.90 28.93 62.71
N GLY A 9 8.80 29.46 62.17
CA GLY A 9 7.78 28.69 61.48
C GLY A 9 8.35 27.96 60.27
N LEU A 10 7.81 26.75 60.05
CA LEU A 10 7.94 26.04 58.78
C LEU A 10 7.57 27.01 57.64
N PRO A 11 8.46 27.24 56.65
CA PRO A 11 8.02 27.86 55.41
C PRO A 11 6.91 26.98 54.84
N GLY A 12 5.76 27.58 54.55
CA GLY A 12 4.62 26.88 54.00
C GLY A 12 5.07 26.02 52.84
N MET A 13 4.70 24.74 52.85
CA MET A 13 4.76 23.92 51.66
C MET A 13 3.76 24.52 50.66
N GLU A 14 4.22 25.51 49.89
CA GLU A 14 3.65 25.77 48.59
C GLU A 14 3.70 24.44 47.84
N SER A 15 2.52 23.93 47.48
CA SER A 15 2.43 22.80 46.56
C SER A 15 3.31 23.12 45.36
N PRO A 16 4.19 22.20 44.91
CA PRO A 16 5.06 22.49 43.78
C PRO A 16 4.16 22.92 42.61
N ALA A 17 4.39 24.14 42.12
CA ALA A 17 3.71 24.63 40.92
C ALA A 17 3.89 23.55 39.85
N PHE A 18 2.77 22.97 39.39
CA PHE A 18 2.80 21.98 38.33
C PHE A 18 3.62 22.53 37.16
N ALA A 19 4.59 21.75 36.66
CA ALA A 19 5.41 22.15 35.54
C ALA A 19 4.52 22.45 34.33
N GLN A 20 4.49 23.70 33.87
CA GLN A 20 3.68 24.11 32.74
C GLN A 20 4.23 23.49 31.45
N VAL A 21 3.43 22.65 30.78
CA VAL A 21 3.75 22.13 29.45
C VAL A 21 3.44 23.22 28.43
N LEU A 22 4.45 23.62 27.65
CA LEU A 22 4.30 24.64 26.60
C LEU A 22 3.79 23.99 25.30
N GLU A 23 2.83 24.62 24.64
CA GLU A 23 2.37 24.19 23.30
C GLU A 23 3.46 24.36 22.22
N LYS A 24 4.37 25.31 22.45
CA LYS A 24 5.49 25.63 21.56
C LYS A 24 6.78 25.80 22.37
N ALA A 25 7.87 25.23 21.86
CA ALA A 25 9.19 25.49 22.40
C ALA A 25 9.55 26.97 22.22
N ARG A 26 10.42 27.50 23.09
CA ARG A 26 11.05 28.79 22.82
C ARG A 26 11.77 28.71 21.46
N PRO A 27 11.68 29.73 20.61
CA PRO A 27 12.37 29.72 19.32
C PRO A 27 13.85 29.37 19.50
N ARG A 28 14.41 28.50 18.63
CA ARG A 28 15.83 28.12 18.74
C ARG A 28 16.80 29.30 18.58
N ASN A 29 16.34 30.41 18.01
CA ASN A 29 17.14 31.60 17.78
C ASN A 29 16.34 32.87 18.03
N GLU A 30 16.81 33.72 18.95
CA GLU A 30 16.21 35.03 19.27
C GLU A 30 16.21 36.00 18.08
N ARG A 31 17.06 35.75 17.06
CA ARG A 31 17.13 36.54 15.81
C ARG A 31 16.13 36.12 14.74
N MET A 32 15.12 35.31 15.07
CA MET A 32 14.03 35.06 14.12
C MET A 32 13.34 36.39 13.79
N THR A 33 13.39 36.80 12.53
CA THR A 33 12.64 37.95 12.02
C THR A 33 11.16 37.76 12.37
N GLY A 34 10.48 38.79 12.89
CA GLY A 34 9.11 38.70 13.40
C GLY A 34 8.06 38.16 12.40
N GLU A 35 8.40 38.11 11.12
CA GLU A 35 7.57 37.59 10.02
C GLU A 35 7.69 36.07 9.80
N LYS A 36 8.53 35.35 10.56
CA LYS A 36 8.74 33.91 10.44
C LYS A 36 8.21 33.13 11.63
N ILE A 37 7.67 31.95 11.38
CA ILE A 37 7.31 30.97 12.41
C ILE A 37 8.26 29.76 12.39
N GLU A 38 8.51 29.17 13.55
CA GLU A 38 9.18 27.87 13.68
C GLU A 38 8.12 26.77 13.69
N CYS A 39 8.13 25.90 12.68
CA CYS A 39 7.16 24.81 12.54
C CYS A 39 7.50 23.66 13.48
N ASN A 40 6.63 23.37 14.44
CA ASN A 40 6.83 22.31 15.44
C ASN A 40 6.12 20.99 15.08
N ALA A 41 5.84 20.73 13.79
CA ALA A 41 5.16 19.52 13.35
C ALA A 41 6.09 18.33 13.04
N CYS A 42 7.42 18.54 13.09
CA CYS A 42 8.42 17.49 12.92
C CYS A 42 9.77 17.93 13.53
N PRO A 43 10.74 17.03 13.76
CA PRO A 43 12.01 17.36 14.42
C PRO A 43 12.91 18.33 13.64
N VAL A 44 12.60 18.62 12.37
CA VAL A 44 13.37 19.56 11.53
C VAL A 44 13.24 21.00 12.03
N LEU A 45 12.08 21.37 12.60
CA LEU A 45 11.80 22.71 13.10
C LEU A 45 12.08 23.82 12.07
N CYS A 46 11.61 23.65 10.83
CA CYS A 46 11.87 24.61 9.76
C CYS A 46 11.27 26.00 10.06
N GLN A 47 11.97 27.06 9.63
CA GLN A 47 11.48 28.43 9.73
C GLN A 47 10.74 28.81 8.45
N ILE A 48 9.48 29.22 8.58
CA ILE A 48 8.60 29.49 7.45
C ILE A 48 8.26 30.97 7.42
N SER A 49 8.64 31.66 6.34
CA SER A 49 8.21 33.05 6.09
C SER A 49 6.72 33.14 5.83
N ASP A 50 6.10 34.26 6.18
CA ASP A 50 4.68 34.50 5.91
C ASP A 50 4.32 34.26 4.43
N GLY A 51 3.17 33.62 4.21
CA GLY A 51 2.67 33.23 2.89
C GLY A 51 3.43 32.08 2.20
N ARG A 52 4.39 31.44 2.87
CA ARG A 52 5.17 30.30 2.32
C ARG A 52 4.81 28.98 3.00
N SER A 53 5.09 27.88 2.30
CA SER A 53 5.06 26.53 2.84
C SER A 53 6.41 26.14 3.45
N GLY A 54 6.37 25.27 4.45
CA GLY A 54 7.55 24.63 5.03
C GLY A 54 8.13 23.57 4.10
N ALA A 55 9.27 23.01 4.47
CA ALA A 55 10.05 22.10 3.61
C ALA A 55 9.38 20.75 3.26
N CYS A 56 8.20 20.46 3.82
CA CYS A 56 7.40 19.28 3.49
C CYS A 56 6.11 19.62 2.72
N ASP A 57 5.87 20.90 2.44
CA ASP A 57 4.65 21.44 1.82
C ASP A 57 3.33 21.19 2.57
N ARG A 58 3.32 20.39 3.64
CA ARG A 58 2.14 20.07 4.45
C ARG A 58 1.68 21.21 5.36
N TYR A 59 2.60 22.09 5.75
CA TYR A 59 2.35 23.20 6.67
C TYR A 59 2.82 24.51 6.08
N ALA A 60 2.09 25.59 6.35
CA ALA A 60 2.41 26.93 5.88
C ALA A 60 2.33 27.96 7.02
N ASN A 61 2.99 29.10 6.83
CA ASN A 61 2.81 30.28 7.66
C ASN A 61 1.74 31.19 7.04
N ARG A 62 0.71 31.50 7.81
CA ARG A 62 -0.32 32.47 7.43
C ARG A 62 -0.46 33.49 8.56
N SER A 63 0.00 34.71 8.31
CA SER A 63 -0.07 35.84 9.23
C SER A 63 0.47 35.50 10.63
N GLY A 64 1.57 34.75 10.69
CA GLY A 64 2.21 34.34 11.94
C GLY A 64 1.61 33.08 12.60
N THR A 65 0.66 32.41 11.95
CA THR A 65 0.03 31.16 12.43
C THR A 65 0.49 29.98 11.58
N LEU A 66 0.90 28.87 12.23
CA LEU A 66 1.16 27.62 11.53
C LEU A 66 -0.17 26.97 11.13
N VAL A 67 -0.37 26.66 9.85
CA VAL A 67 -1.60 26.02 9.36
C VAL A 67 -1.27 24.75 8.58
N ARG A 68 -2.10 23.71 8.72
CA ARG A 68 -2.08 22.55 7.80
C ARG A 68 -2.67 22.99 6.46
N VAL A 69 -1.94 22.72 5.38
CA VAL A 69 -2.29 23.15 4.02
C VAL A 69 -3.48 22.39 3.47
N ASP A 70 -3.47 21.06 3.57
CA ASP A 70 -4.57 20.23 3.06
C ASP A 70 -5.73 20.19 4.07
N PRO A 71 -6.98 20.17 3.59
CA PRO A 71 -8.13 19.91 4.45
C PRO A 71 -8.08 18.50 5.02
N VAL A 72 -8.68 18.30 6.19
CA VAL A 72 -8.87 16.96 6.74
C VAL A 72 -9.99 16.23 5.98
N LEU A 73 -9.77 14.97 5.65
CA LEU A 73 -10.74 14.18 4.90
C LEU A 73 -11.70 13.44 5.85
N PHE A 74 -13.00 13.64 5.64
CA PHE A 74 -14.07 12.93 6.32
C PHE A 74 -14.78 12.02 5.32
N LEU A 75 -14.98 10.76 5.70
CA LEU A 75 -15.70 9.80 4.88
C LEU A 75 -17.18 9.83 5.19
N ARG A 76 -18.00 9.65 4.15
CA ARG A 76 -19.45 9.46 4.27
C ARG A 76 -19.91 8.17 3.59
N ARG A 77 -20.90 7.49 4.15
CA ARG A 77 -21.50 6.27 3.55
C ARG A 77 -22.13 6.53 2.17
N ALA A 78 -22.84 7.64 2.03
CA ALA A 78 -23.39 8.11 0.78
C ALA A 78 -23.14 9.61 0.66
N LEU A 79 -22.59 10.07 -0.46
CA LEU A 79 -22.44 11.50 -0.73
C LEU A 79 -23.79 12.07 -1.18
N LEU A 80 -24.08 13.31 -0.76
CA LEU A 80 -25.25 14.06 -1.24
C LEU A 80 -25.02 14.67 -2.65
N SER A 81 -23.76 14.72 -3.10
CA SER A 81 -23.32 15.22 -4.41
C SER A 81 -22.01 14.57 -4.83
N ASP A 82 -21.78 14.41 -6.13
CA ASP A 82 -20.55 13.78 -6.67
C ASP A 82 -19.29 14.65 -6.55
N GLU A 83 -19.43 15.95 -6.25
CA GLU A 83 -18.28 16.84 -6.09
C GLU A 83 -17.81 16.97 -4.64
N PRO A 84 -16.50 16.81 -4.36
CA PRO A 84 -15.93 17.01 -3.04
C PRO A 84 -15.98 18.50 -2.67
N ARG A 85 -16.82 18.82 -1.69
CA ARG A 85 -16.95 20.19 -1.16
C ARG A 85 -15.99 20.42 0.00
N VAL A 86 -15.11 21.41 -0.13
CA VAL A 86 -14.27 21.91 0.98
C VAL A 86 -15.11 22.81 1.87
N LEU A 87 -15.13 22.53 3.18
CA LEU A 87 -15.90 23.27 4.18
C LEU A 87 -14.96 23.85 5.25
N PRO A 88 -14.92 25.19 5.42
CA PRO A 88 -14.10 25.80 6.45
C PRO A 88 -14.64 25.48 7.86
N PHE A 89 -13.74 25.32 8.83
CA PHE A 89 -14.14 25.22 10.23
C PHE A 89 -14.47 26.59 10.82
N ALA A 90 -15.47 26.64 11.70
CA ALA A 90 -15.88 27.88 12.36
C ALA A 90 -14.71 28.47 13.18
N GLY A 91 -14.41 29.75 12.94
CA GLY A 91 -13.33 30.47 13.60
C GLY A 91 -11.93 30.17 13.04
N ARG A 92 -11.82 29.51 11.87
CA ARG A 92 -10.55 29.27 11.18
C ARG A 92 -10.55 29.87 9.78
N THR A 93 -9.47 30.57 9.43
CA THR A 93 -9.26 31.07 8.07
C THR A 93 -8.78 29.92 7.20
N ALA A 94 -9.61 29.51 6.23
CA ALA A 94 -9.26 28.42 5.31
C ALA A 94 -8.17 28.85 4.32
N VAL A 95 -7.22 27.95 4.04
CA VAL A 95 -6.12 28.21 3.11
C VAL A 95 -6.58 27.96 1.67
N GLY A 96 -6.49 28.96 0.79
CA GLY A 96 -6.77 28.79 -0.64
C GLY A 96 -8.25 28.76 -1.03
N VAL A 97 -9.16 29.03 -0.09
CA VAL A 97 -10.58 29.27 -0.37
C VAL A 97 -10.73 30.77 -0.63
N ALA A 98 -11.33 31.15 -1.76
CA ALA A 98 -11.67 32.55 -2.03
C ALA A 98 -12.53 33.09 -0.86
N ASP A 99 -12.35 34.37 -0.51
CA ASP A 99 -13.22 35.03 0.46
C ASP A 99 -14.67 34.70 0.11
N PRO A 100 -15.50 34.25 1.07
CA PRO A 100 -16.90 34.03 0.79
C PRO A 100 -17.46 35.38 0.33
N ALA A 101 -17.90 35.46 -0.93
CA ALA A 101 -18.68 36.61 -1.39
C ALA A 101 -19.83 36.83 -0.40
N GLU A 102 -20.21 38.08 -0.12
CA GLU A 102 -21.27 38.43 0.84
C GLU A 102 -22.63 37.71 0.55
N ASP A 103 -22.77 37.08 -0.61
CA ASP A 103 -23.88 36.21 -1.05
C ASP A 103 -23.56 34.69 -1.03
N THR A 104 -22.63 34.21 -0.20
CA THR A 104 -22.48 32.76 0.00
C THR A 104 -23.68 32.26 0.81
N PRO A 105 -24.38 31.19 0.35
CA PRO A 105 -25.45 30.59 1.13
C PRO A 105 -24.93 30.28 2.52
N ASP A 106 -25.66 30.77 3.50
CA ASP A 106 -25.45 30.74 4.93
C ASP A 106 -24.63 29.52 5.41
N GLN A 107 -23.76 29.74 6.40
CA GLN A 107 -22.97 28.70 7.10
C GLN A 107 -23.87 27.67 7.84
N THR A 108 -25.17 27.66 7.55
CA THR A 108 -26.26 26.85 8.08
C THR A 108 -26.72 25.73 7.14
N ALA A 109 -25.89 25.27 6.18
CA ALA A 109 -26.18 24.04 5.44
C ALA A 109 -25.68 22.76 6.14
N TRP A 110 -25.39 22.81 7.45
CA TRP A 110 -25.31 21.61 8.29
C TRP A 110 -26.23 21.80 9.51
N ASP A 111 -27.40 21.17 9.45
CA ASP A 111 -28.45 21.21 10.47
C ASP A 111 -28.07 20.51 11.80
N GLY A 112 -26.87 19.92 11.86
CA GLY A 112 -26.41 19.20 13.03
C GLY A 112 -27.24 17.96 13.31
N ASP A 113 -27.83 17.34 12.28
CA ASP A 113 -28.61 16.12 12.41
C ASP A 113 -27.76 15.00 13.02
N LEU A 114 -28.20 14.56 14.20
CA LEU A 114 -27.57 13.52 15.02
C LEU A 114 -27.75 12.12 14.42
N LEU A 115 -28.64 11.96 13.43
CA LEU A 115 -28.84 10.70 12.70
C LEU A 115 -27.65 10.30 11.80
N LEU A 116 -26.70 11.21 11.58
CA LEU A 116 -25.52 11.00 10.73
C LEU A 116 -24.30 10.39 11.45
N ALA A 117 -24.35 10.12 12.76
CA ALA A 117 -23.22 9.51 13.48
C ALA A 117 -22.83 8.12 12.92
N ASN A 118 -23.82 7.38 12.39
CA ASN A 118 -23.60 6.11 11.71
C ASN A 118 -23.07 6.27 10.27
N GLU A 119 -23.07 7.49 9.71
CA GLU A 119 -22.76 7.76 8.31
C GLU A 119 -21.43 8.48 8.09
N VAL A 120 -20.79 9.01 9.15
CA VAL A 120 -19.56 9.81 9.06
C VAL A 120 -18.41 9.11 9.75
N PHE A 121 -17.25 9.09 9.10
CA PHE A 121 -16.01 8.60 9.70
C PHE A 121 -14.90 9.62 9.51
N VAL A 122 -14.23 9.98 10.60
CA VAL A 122 -13.09 10.90 10.60
C VAL A 122 -11.83 10.12 10.24
N THR A 123 -11.07 10.57 9.24
CA THR A 123 -9.82 9.92 8.84
C THR A 123 -8.59 10.66 9.33
N GLY A 124 -7.44 10.00 9.29
CA GLY A 124 -6.15 10.62 9.53
C GLY A 124 -5.67 11.49 8.37
N VAL A 125 -6.23 11.40 7.17
CA VAL A 125 -5.73 12.13 5.98
C VAL A 125 -5.94 13.63 6.17
N GLY A 126 -4.86 14.42 6.16
CA GLY A 126 -4.92 15.86 6.41
C GLY A 126 -5.19 16.25 7.87
N SER A 127 -5.20 15.29 8.81
CA SER A 127 -5.56 15.56 10.21
C SER A 127 -4.50 16.29 11.02
N SER A 128 -3.26 16.43 10.50
CA SER A 128 -2.05 16.83 11.23
C SER A 128 -1.43 15.68 12.05
N THR A 129 -0.41 15.97 12.85
CA THR A 129 0.46 14.98 13.51
C THR A 129 0.50 15.16 15.03
N THR A 130 0.96 14.13 15.74
CA THR A 130 1.15 14.10 17.20
C THR A 130 2.53 14.60 17.64
N TYR A 131 3.20 15.46 16.86
CA TYR A 131 4.55 15.93 17.17
C TYR A 131 4.56 17.29 17.88
N PRO A 132 5.40 17.51 18.93
CA PRO A 132 6.25 16.51 19.61
C PRO A 132 5.45 15.39 20.27
N ASP A 133 6.06 14.22 20.40
CA ASP A 133 5.41 12.92 20.65
C ASP A 133 4.45 12.83 21.85
N TYR A 134 4.51 13.76 22.80
CA TYR A 134 3.57 13.83 23.93
C TYR A 134 2.25 14.52 23.60
N LYS A 135 2.10 15.11 22.41
CA LYS A 135 0.86 15.77 22.01
C LYS A 135 -0.21 14.73 21.68
N PRO A 136 -1.42 14.84 22.25
CA PRO A 136 -2.56 14.04 21.83
C PRO A 136 -2.86 14.20 20.35
N ALA A 137 -3.47 13.16 19.77
CA ALA A 137 -3.96 13.15 18.40
C ALA A 137 -4.84 14.38 18.10
N PRO A 138 -4.69 15.02 16.92
CA PRO A 138 -5.43 16.24 16.58
C PRO A 138 -6.96 16.08 16.67
N PHE A 139 -7.47 14.89 16.36
CA PHE A 139 -8.86 14.55 16.62
C PHE A 139 -8.98 13.27 17.45
N ILE A 140 -9.72 13.39 18.55
CA ILE A 140 -10.20 12.30 19.39
C ILE A 140 -11.71 12.49 19.46
N VAL A 141 -12.44 11.76 18.61
CA VAL A 141 -13.84 12.06 18.29
C VAL A 141 -14.76 11.02 18.89
N SER A 142 -15.67 11.43 19.78
CA SER A 142 -16.74 10.59 20.27
C SER A 142 -17.96 10.63 19.36
N SER A 143 -18.57 9.47 19.15
CA SER A 143 -19.81 9.32 18.38
C SER A 143 -20.59 8.13 18.92
N GLN A 144 -21.91 8.13 18.72
CA GLN A 144 -22.74 6.97 19.03
C GLN A 144 -22.92 6.15 17.74
N VAL A 145 -22.54 4.89 17.77
CA VAL A 145 -22.67 3.95 16.65
C VAL A 145 -23.53 2.79 17.08
N ASP A 146 -24.67 2.59 16.44
CA ASP A 146 -25.64 1.53 16.78
C ASP A 146 -25.97 1.47 18.29
N GLY A 147 -26.08 2.63 18.94
CA GLY A 147 -26.36 2.76 20.38
C GLY A 147 -25.17 2.55 21.31
N VAL A 148 -23.96 2.35 20.76
CA VAL A 148 -22.71 2.19 21.54
C VAL A 148 -21.90 3.48 21.47
N ASP A 149 -21.41 3.95 22.63
CA ASP A 149 -20.49 5.09 22.68
C ASP A 149 -19.11 4.66 22.19
N MET A 150 -18.73 5.19 21.03
CA MET A 150 -17.48 4.92 20.35
C MET A 150 -16.58 6.16 20.39
N VAL A 151 -15.27 5.93 20.26
CA VAL A 151 -14.28 6.97 20.03
C VAL A 151 -13.36 6.57 18.89
N THR A 152 -13.04 7.54 18.04
CA THR A 152 -12.07 7.42 16.95
C THR A 152 -10.94 8.41 17.18
N VAL A 153 -9.71 7.89 17.33
CA VAL A 153 -8.48 8.67 17.46
C VAL A 153 -7.76 8.68 16.12
N VAL A 154 -7.45 9.84 15.57
CA VAL A 154 -6.89 9.97 14.20
C VAL A 154 -5.63 10.83 14.18
N THR A 155 -4.64 10.41 13.40
CA THR A 155 -3.44 11.21 13.15
C THR A 155 -2.81 10.85 11.81
N GLU A 156 -2.06 11.79 11.23
CA GLU A 156 -1.02 11.49 10.25
C GLU A 156 0.25 11.05 11.00
N GLY A 157 0.57 9.76 10.94
CA GLY A 157 1.78 9.21 11.56
C GLY A 157 3.02 9.48 10.70
N ILE A 158 4.15 9.81 11.35
CA ILE A 158 5.46 9.87 10.69
C ILE A 158 6.12 8.49 10.82
N PHE A 159 6.18 7.74 9.72
CA PHE A 159 6.71 6.38 9.65
C PHE A 159 8.14 6.37 9.09
N SER A 160 9.12 6.21 9.98
CA SER A 160 10.52 5.95 9.58
C SER A 160 10.78 4.48 9.30
N TYR A 161 10.03 3.58 9.96
CA TYR A 161 10.09 2.14 9.76
C TYR A 161 8.89 1.70 8.91
N CYS A 162 8.97 1.95 7.59
CA CYS A 162 7.96 1.56 6.64
C CYS A 162 8.55 1.20 5.27
N SER A 163 7.78 0.47 4.47
CA SER A 163 8.12 0.06 3.11
C SER A 163 6.86 -0.11 2.26
N LEU A 164 7.04 -0.35 0.97
CA LEU A 164 6.01 -0.82 0.06
C LEU A 164 6.37 -2.25 -0.38
N LYS A 165 5.42 -3.19 -0.27
CA LYS A 165 5.51 -4.49 -0.97
C LYS A 165 4.71 -4.38 -2.26
N VAL A 166 5.36 -4.67 -3.39
CA VAL A 166 4.75 -4.57 -4.72
C VAL A 166 4.65 -5.95 -5.34
N LYS A 167 3.43 -6.36 -5.70
CA LYS A 167 3.15 -7.55 -6.53
C LYS A 167 2.95 -7.10 -7.96
N ILE A 168 3.67 -7.70 -8.89
CA ILE A 168 3.66 -7.37 -10.32
C ILE A 168 3.27 -8.61 -11.09
N ASP A 169 2.10 -8.57 -11.72
CA ASP A 169 1.57 -9.71 -12.45
C ASP A 169 2.15 -9.75 -13.85
N THR A 170 3.25 -10.47 -14.02
CA THR A 170 3.95 -10.59 -15.29
C THR A 170 4.70 -11.90 -15.34
N ASP A 171 4.68 -12.53 -16.52
CA ASP A 171 5.52 -13.69 -16.81
C ASP A 171 6.92 -13.26 -17.27
N ARG A 172 7.13 -11.98 -17.60
CA ARG A 172 8.44 -11.49 -18.02
C ARG A 172 9.40 -11.44 -16.84
N PHE A 173 10.62 -11.88 -17.09
CA PHE A 173 11.69 -11.75 -16.12
C PHE A 173 12.00 -10.27 -15.83
N LEU A 174 11.86 -9.88 -14.57
CA LEU A 174 12.19 -8.52 -14.12
C LEU A 174 13.63 -8.41 -13.64
N GLY A 175 14.15 -9.46 -13.02
CA GLY A 175 15.51 -9.52 -12.50
C GLY A 175 15.62 -10.61 -11.43
N SER A 176 16.85 -11.00 -11.10
CA SER A 176 17.08 -12.05 -10.10
C SER A 176 16.63 -11.60 -8.72
N GLU A 177 16.21 -12.53 -7.86
CA GLU A 177 16.00 -12.23 -6.45
C GLU A 177 17.24 -11.54 -5.85
N GLN A 178 17.00 -10.58 -4.95
CA GLN A 178 18.01 -9.69 -4.35
C GLN A 178 18.64 -8.66 -5.31
N ALA A 179 18.31 -8.66 -6.61
CA ALA A 179 18.76 -7.60 -7.51
C ALA A 179 18.26 -6.24 -7.02
N ASN A 180 19.14 -5.23 -7.06
CA ASN A 180 18.79 -3.88 -6.66
C ASN A 180 17.73 -3.31 -7.60
N VAL A 181 16.74 -2.65 -7.02
CA VAL A 181 15.77 -1.84 -7.76
C VAL A 181 16.19 -0.39 -7.63
N ARG A 182 16.37 0.28 -8.76
CA ARG A 182 16.80 1.68 -8.82
C ARG A 182 15.68 2.61 -9.27
N CYS A 183 15.59 3.77 -8.63
CA CYS A 183 14.78 4.89 -9.08
C CYS A 183 15.70 6.12 -9.20
N LYS A 184 15.66 6.84 -10.33
CA LYS A 184 16.52 8.02 -10.58
C LYS A 184 18.03 7.75 -10.26
N GLY A 185 18.48 6.53 -10.54
CA GLY A 185 19.83 6.02 -10.31
C GLY A 185 20.16 5.55 -8.89
N GLU A 186 19.34 5.87 -7.89
CA GLU A 186 19.55 5.45 -6.49
C GLU A 186 18.93 4.07 -6.26
N VAL A 187 19.57 3.23 -5.43
CA VAL A 187 18.97 1.98 -4.97
C VAL A 187 17.88 2.30 -3.96
N VAL A 188 16.66 1.85 -4.21
CA VAL A 188 15.48 2.15 -3.38
C VAL A 188 14.81 0.89 -2.84
N GLY A 189 15.37 -0.29 -3.13
CA GLY A 189 14.79 -1.57 -2.79
C GLY A 189 15.45 -2.71 -3.55
N HIS A 190 14.80 -3.87 -3.56
CA HIS A 190 15.27 -5.06 -4.27
C HIS A 190 14.11 -5.93 -4.76
N VAL A 191 14.40 -6.78 -5.75
CA VAL A 191 13.51 -7.88 -6.16
C VAL A 191 13.46 -8.91 -5.03
N THR A 192 12.26 -9.30 -4.62
CA THR A 192 12.03 -10.28 -3.56
C THR A 192 11.34 -11.52 -4.12
N THR A 193 11.08 -12.49 -3.26
CA THR A 193 10.58 -13.82 -3.62
C THR A 193 9.30 -13.74 -4.46
N ALA A 194 9.31 -14.40 -5.62
CA ALA A 194 8.13 -14.50 -6.48
C ALA A 194 7.05 -15.39 -5.82
N GLU A 195 5.80 -14.95 -5.85
CA GLU A 195 4.67 -15.68 -5.25
C GLU A 195 3.54 -15.78 -6.27
N TYR A 196 2.97 -16.98 -6.44
CA TYR A 196 1.87 -17.27 -7.39
C TYR A 196 2.15 -16.82 -8.84
N GLY A 197 3.42 -16.85 -9.26
CA GLY A 197 3.83 -16.44 -10.61
C GLY A 197 3.87 -14.95 -10.88
N SER A 198 3.66 -14.13 -9.86
CA SER A 198 3.95 -12.71 -9.91
C SER A 198 5.39 -12.45 -9.46
N GLN A 199 6.01 -11.45 -10.08
CA GLN A 199 7.28 -10.90 -9.65
C GLN A 199 7.04 -9.91 -8.51
N MET A 200 7.95 -9.84 -7.54
CA MET A 200 7.74 -9.08 -6.31
C MET A 200 8.88 -8.11 -6.05
N LEU A 201 8.55 -6.89 -5.57
CA LEU A 201 9.54 -5.92 -5.13
C LEU A 201 9.31 -5.54 -3.66
N SER A 202 10.41 -5.36 -2.92
CA SER A 202 10.41 -4.68 -1.63
C SER A 202 11.06 -3.31 -1.80
N LEU A 203 10.26 -2.24 -1.69
CA LEU A 203 10.69 -0.86 -1.94
C LEU A 203 10.63 -0.03 -0.66
N GLY A 204 11.58 0.89 -0.48
CA GLY A 204 11.69 1.68 0.74
C GLY A 204 12.30 0.90 1.90
N GLY A 205 11.96 1.26 3.13
CA GLY A 205 12.58 0.71 4.33
C GLY A 205 13.53 1.71 4.98
N VAL A 206 13.72 1.55 6.30
CA VAL A 206 14.54 2.47 7.10
C VAL A 206 15.95 2.62 6.54
N HIS A 207 16.55 1.55 6.03
CA HIS A 207 17.89 1.59 5.45
C HIS A 207 17.99 2.47 4.20
N HIS A 208 16.96 2.53 3.35
CA HIS A 208 16.97 3.39 2.17
C HIS A 208 16.54 4.83 2.51
N LEU A 209 15.60 4.99 3.44
CA LEU A 209 15.19 6.31 3.94
C LEU A 209 16.34 7.02 4.68
N THR A 210 17.09 6.29 5.50
CA THR A 210 18.25 6.82 6.25
C THR A 210 19.60 6.47 5.60
N GLY A 211 19.58 5.99 4.36
CA GLY A 211 20.70 5.37 3.66
C GLY A 211 21.87 6.28 3.29
N GLY A 212 22.87 5.69 2.65
CA GLY A 212 24.26 6.15 2.60
C GLY A 212 24.49 7.51 1.96
N SER A 213 23.53 8.03 1.18
CA SER A 213 23.58 9.39 0.65
C SER A 213 22.29 10.17 0.92
N LYS A 214 22.40 11.51 1.04
CA LYS A 214 21.22 12.39 1.14
C LYS A 214 20.30 12.28 -0.09
N LYS A 215 20.85 11.91 -1.25
CA LYS A 215 20.09 11.75 -2.49
C LYS A 215 19.22 10.48 -2.43
N GLU A 216 19.77 9.37 -1.93
CA GLU A 216 19.07 8.09 -1.77
C GLU A 216 17.80 8.25 -0.91
N GLY A 217 17.94 8.82 0.28
CA GLY A 217 16.80 9.00 1.20
C GLY A 217 15.69 9.86 0.59
N ARG A 218 16.05 10.95 -0.08
CA ARG A 218 15.08 11.83 -0.76
C ARG A 218 14.39 11.10 -1.93
N VAL A 219 15.14 10.41 -2.79
CA VAL A 219 14.58 9.69 -3.94
C VAL A 219 13.67 8.55 -3.49
N THR A 220 14.08 7.80 -2.47
CA THR A 220 13.27 6.74 -1.86
C THR A 220 11.96 7.30 -1.31
N MET A 221 12.03 8.39 -0.56
CA MET A 221 10.87 9.07 0.00
C MET A 221 9.93 9.60 -1.09
N ASP A 222 10.44 10.30 -2.11
CA ASP A 222 9.67 10.80 -3.26
C ASP A 222 8.98 9.65 -4.02
N MET A 223 9.68 8.53 -4.21
CA MET A 223 9.16 7.31 -4.85
C MET A 223 8.02 6.71 -4.02
N MET A 224 8.21 6.53 -2.72
CA MET A 224 7.20 5.93 -1.85
C MET A 224 5.94 6.81 -1.76
N GLN A 225 6.10 8.14 -1.68
CA GLN A 225 4.97 9.07 -1.73
C GLN A 225 4.21 8.95 -3.06
N SER A 226 4.93 8.90 -4.18
CA SER A 226 4.33 8.81 -5.52
C SER A 226 3.53 7.52 -5.70
N LEU A 227 4.13 6.36 -5.41
CA LEU A 227 3.43 5.07 -5.49
C LEU A 227 2.27 4.98 -4.49
N GLY A 228 2.45 5.46 -3.26
CA GLY A 228 1.41 5.51 -2.24
C GLY A 228 0.23 6.41 -2.65
N ASN A 229 0.46 7.43 -3.47
CA ASN A 229 -0.58 8.30 -4.03
C ASN A 229 -0.99 7.87 -5.45
N LYS A 230 -0.83 6.58 -5.78
CA LYS A 230 -1.31 5.94 -7.01
C LYS A 230 -0.73 6.55 -8.30
N GLN A 231 0.42 7.21 -8.20
CA GLN A 231 1.15 7.76 -9.35
C GLN A 231 2.10 6.71 -9.93
N ALA A 232 2.36 6.82 -11.23
CA ALA A 232 3.32 5.96 -11.92
C ALA A 232 4.76 6.31 -11.51
N VAL A 233 5.60 5.29 -11.29
CA VAL A 233 7.03 5.43 -11.03
C VAL A 233 7.83 4.47 -11.90
N GLU A 234 8.92 4.98 -12.46
CA GLU A 234 9.87 4.24 -13.27
C GLU A 234 11.01 3.67 -12.43
N PHE A 235 11.38 2.42 -12.73
CA PHE A 235 12.48 1.71 -12.12
C PHE A 235 13.39 1.04 -13.15
N THR A 236 14.63 0.82 -12.74
CA THR A 236 15.58 -0.04 -13.44
C THR A 236 16.07 -1.11 -12.47
N ILE A 237 16.03 -2.37 -12.86
CA ILE A 237 16.53 -3.47 -12.04
C ILE A 237 17.95 -3.83 -12.51
N ASP A 238 18.89 -3.93 -11.57
CA ASP A 238 20.28 -4.27 -11.88
C ASP A 238 20.35 -5.66 -12.53
N GLY A 239 20.85 -5.73 -13.78
CA GLY A 239 20.91 -6.97 -14.55
C GLY A 239 19.55 -7.48 -15.03
N GLY A 240 18.50 -6.65 -14.98
CA GLY A 240 17.14 -7.01 -15.31
C GLY A 240 16.45 -5.99 -16.22
N SER A 241 15.14 -5.80 -16.01
CA SER A 241 14.26 -5.00 -16.85
C SER A 241 14.13 -3.54 -16.38
N GLN A 242 13.76 -2.66 -17.30
CA GLN A 242 13.19 -1.35 -17.01
C GLN A 242 11.67 -1.51 -16.85
N ILE A 243 11.10 -0.96 -15.78
CA ILE A 243 9.68 -1.12 -15.48
C ILE A 243 9.03 0.20 -15.08
N VAL A 244 7.77 0.38 -15.47
CA VAL A 244 6.90 1.43 -14.93
C VAL A 244 5.78 0.77 -14.14
N ILE A 245 5.63 1.19 -12.89
CA ILE A 245 4.65 0.65 -11.96
C ILE A 245 3.71 1.76 -11.52
N GLN A 246 2.41 1.48 -11.54
CA GLN A 246 1.36 2.32 -10.97
C GLN A 246 0.36 1.42 -10.24
N ALA A 247 0.02 1.77 -8.99
CA ALA A 247 -0.94 1.00 -8.20
C ALA A 247 -2.27 0.85 -8.95
N GLY A 248 -2.76 -0.39 -9.06
CA GLY A 248 -4.03 -0.70 -9.71
C GLY A 248 -3.99 -0.64 -11.25
N ARG A 249 -2.81 -0.58 -11.88
CA ARG A 249 -2.65 -0.61 -13.35
C ARG A 249 -1.70 -1.73 -13.76
N ALA A 250 -1.81 -2.16 -15.01
CA ALA A 250 -0.85 -3.07 -15.60
C ALA A 250 0.57 -2.47 -15.57
N PRO A 251 1.61 -3.25 -15.26
CA PRO A 251 2.99 -2.82 -15.37
C PRO A 251 3.39 -2.65 -16.84
N ILE A 252 4.33 -1.74 -17.09
CA ILE A 252 5.00 -1.62 -18.39
C ILE A 252 6.41 -2.14 -18.22
N VAL A 253 6.78 -3.21 -18.94
CA VAL A 253 8.09 -3.86 -18.88
C VAL A 253 8.82 -3.65 -20.20
N ASN A 254 9.97 -2.97 -20.17
CA ASN A 254 10.77 -2.63 -21.35
C ASN A 254 9.94 -1.96 -22.47
N GLY A 255 9.00 -1.09 -22.07
CA GLY A 255 8.11 -0.36 -22.98
C GLY A 255 6.86 -1.11 -23.43
N VAL A 256 6.65 -2.36 -22.99
CA VAL A 256 5.47 -3.17 -23.31
C VAL A 256 4.55 -3.25 -22.11
N GLU A 257 3.30 -2.81 -22.27
CA GLU A 257 2.26 -2.97 -21.24
C GLU A 257 1.82 -4.43 -21.14
N GLU A 258 1.92 -4.99 -19.95
CA GLU A 258 1.50 -6.36 -19.66
C GLU A 258 -0.02 -6.47 -19.67
N ARG A 259 -0.54 -7.62 -20.13
CA ARG A 259 -1.99 -7.81 -20.30
C ARG A 259 -2.56 -8.91 -19.44
N ARG A 260 -1.80 -9.98 -19.22
CA ARG A 260 -2.30 -11.22 -18.62
C ARG A 260 -1.34 -11.71 -17.54
N MET A 261 -1.94 -12.26 -16.50
CA MET A 261 -1.29 -13.10 -15.51
C MET A 261 -1.54 -14.56 -15.87
N ARG A 262 -0.49 -15.40 -15.86
CA ARG A 262 -0.62 -16.82 -16.16
C ARG A 262 -1.66 -17.53 -15.28
N VAL A 263 -2.40 -18.46 -15.88
CA VAL A 263 -3.36 -19.35 -15.18
C VAL A 263 -2.66 -20.33 -14.23
N GLY A 264 -1.39 -20.63 -14.50
CA GLY A 264 -0.55 -21.51 -13.70
C GLY A 264 0.78 -21.78 -14.42
N CYS A 265 1.64 -22.61 -13.82
CA CYS A 265 2.84 -23.08 -14.50
C CYS A 265 2.50 -23.94 -15.73
N GLY A 266 3.49 -24.25 -16.57
CA GLY A 266 3.29 -25.03 -17.78
C GLY A 266 2.64 -26.40 -17.51
N SER A 267 3.08 -27.09 -16.46
CA SER A 267 2.46 -28.34 -16.00
C SER A 267 0.99 -28.21 -15.59
N ALA A 268 0.62 -27.13 -14.91
CA ALA A 268 -0.77 -26.91 -14.51
C ALA A 268 -1.65 -26.64 -15.74
N THR A 269 -1.16 -25.81 -16.67
CA THR A 269 -1.85 -25.49 -17.92
C THR A 269 -2.11 -26.76 -18.74
N VAL A 270 -1.12 -27.63 -18.90
CA VAL A 270 -1.29 -28.96 -19.52
C VAL A 270 -2.43 -29.74 -18.86
N GLY A 271 -2.45 -29.81 -17.53
CA GLY A 271 -3.46 -30.55 -16.78
C GLY A 271 -4.88 -29.99 -16.91
N ILE A 272 -5.04 -28.67 -16.85
CA ILE A 272 -6.33 -27.97 -16.92
C ILE A 272 -7.00 -28.17 -18.28
N PHE A 273 -6.24 -28.13 -19.36
CA PHE A 273 -6.75 -28.17 -20.74
C PHE A 273 -6.63 -29.54 -21.43
N ALA A 274 -6.15 -30.58 -20.72
CA ALA A 274 -5.90 -31.91 -21.28
C ALA A 274 -7.10 -32.50 -22.05
N LYS A 275 -8.33 -32.36 -21.53
CA LYS A 275 -9.53 -32.89 -22.19
C LYS A 275 -9.87 -32.17 -23.49
N GLN A 276 -9.53 -30.89 -23.58
CA GLN A 276 -9.74 -30.06 -24.76
C GLN A 276 -8.70 -30.44 -25.83
N PHE A 277 -7.49 -30.78 -25.43
CA PHE A 277 -6.45 -31.26 -26.34
C PHE A 277 -6.74 -32.68 -26.89
N PHE A 278 -7.37 -33.52 -26.08
CA PHE A 278 -7.61 -34.92 -26.40
C PHE A 278 -8.39 -35.12 -27.71
N GLY A 279 -7.86 -35.98 -28.59
CA GLY A 279 -8.41 -36.27 -29.92
C GLY A 279 -8.00 -35.27 -31.02
N LEU A 280 -7.60 -34.05 -30.64
CA LEU A 280 -7.20 -32.99 -31.57
C LEU A 280 -5.67 -32.85 -31.69
N LEU A 281 -4.92 -33.22 -30.66
CA LEU A 281 -3.46 -33.14 -30.61
C LEU A 281 -2.87 -34.46 -30.13
N ASP A 282 -1.67 -34.77 -30.60
CA ASP A 282 -0.93 -35.97 -30.20
C ASP A 282 0.09 -35.65 -29.10
N GLU A 283 0.61 -34.41 -29.05
CA GLU A 283 1.42 -33.89 -27.95
C GLU A 283 1.20 -32.39 -27.74
N VAL A 284 1.35 -31.95 -26.48
CA VAL A 284 1.34 -30.52 -26.12
C VAL A 284 2.50 -30.24 -25.18
N VAL A 285 3.29 -29.22 -25.52
CA VAL A 285 4.31 -28.66 -24.64
C VAL A 285 3.89 -27.24 -24.26
N VAL A 286 3.71 -27.01 -22.96
CA VAL A 286 3.49 -25.66 -22.43
C VAL A 286 4.79 -25.14 -21.85
N VAL A 287 5.37 -24.14 -22.52
CA VAL A 287 6.64 -23.50 -22.18
C VAL A 287 6.45 -22.55 -21.01
N ASP A 288 7.29 -22.70 -19.99
CA ASP A 288 7.28 -21.92 -18.76
C ASP A 288 8.71 -21.88 -18.19
N ASP A 289 9.13 -20.74 -17.66
CA ASP A 289 10.46 -20.55 -17.08
C ASP A 289 10.72 -21.41 -15.83
N HIS A 290 9.67 -21.66 -15.04
CA HIS A 290 9.75 -22.47 -13.84
C HIS A 290 9.53 -23.96 -14.14
N ILE A 291 8.39 -24.32 -14.76
CA ILE A 291 7.94 -25.70 -14.95
C ILE A 291 7.27 -25.89 -16.31
N THR A 292 8.05 -26.28 -17.31
CA THR A 292 7.54 -26.71 -18.62
C THR A 292 6.75 -28.00 -18.47
N GLY A 293 5.54 -28.03 -19.05
CA GLY A 293 4.65 -29.17 -19.07
C GLY A 293 4.68 -29.94 -20.39
N VAL A 294 4.60 -31.28 -20.35
CA VAL A 294 4.50 -32.16 -21.53
C VAL A 294 3.34 -33.13 -21.34
N LEU A 295 2.34 -33.08 -22.21
CA LEU A 295 1.01 -33.68 -22.00
C LEU A 295 1.02 -35.20 -21.94
N THR A 296 1.59 -35.91 -22.92
CA THR A 296 1.44 -37.39 -22.98
C THR A 296 2.14 -38.10 -21.83
N GLU A 297 3.23 -37.52 -21.31
CA GLU A 297 3.90 -38.01 -20.11
C GLU A 297 3.17 -37.62 -18.82
N HIS A 298 2.53 -36.46 -18.79
CA HIS A 298 1.84 -35.92 -17.63
C HIS A 298 0.71 -36.84 -17.18
N GLN A 299 0.40 -36.83 -15.88
CA GLN A 299 -0.68 -37.65 -15.32
C GLN A 299 -2.02 -37.44 -16.05
N ALA A 300 -2.29 -36.23 -16.53
CA ALA A 300 -3.50 -35.93 -17.29
C ALA A 300 -3.56 -36.68 -18.63
N GLY A 301 -2.46 -36.72 -19.40
CA GLY A 301 -2.39 -37.51 -20.64
C GLY A 301 -2.51 -39.00 -20.38
N ARG A 302 -1.89 -39.50 -19.28
CA ARG A 302 -2.02 -40.90 -18.85
C ARG A 302 -3.45 -41.28 -18.48
N CYS A 303 -4.17 -40.42 -17.75
CA CYS A 303 -5.57 -40.66 -17.41
C CYS A 303 -6.51 -40.65 -18.62
N LEU A 304 -6.09 -40.01 -19.72
CA LEU A 304 -6.81 -39.99 -21.00
C LEU A 304 -6.37 -41.11 -21.94
N ASP A 305 -5.50 -42.01 -21.47
CA ASP A 305 -4.90 -43.09 -22.28
C ASP A 305 -4.26 -42.59 -23.58
N MET A 306 -3.64 -41.41 -23.52
CA MET A 306 -2.93 -40.85 -24.68
C MET A 306 -1.69 -41.68 -24.99
N ARG A 307 -1.49 -41.97 -26.28
CA ARG A 307 -0.27 -42.59 -26.78
C ARG A 307 0.92 -41.68 -26.46
N ALA A 308 1.98 -42.26 -25.89
CA ALA A 308 3.23 -41.54 -25.65
C ALA A 308 3.80 -41.04 -26.98
N SER A 309 4.24 -39.78 -27.02
CA SER A 309 4.74 -39.13 -28.23
C SER A 309 6.18 -39.50 -28.58
N GLY A 310 6.95 -39.98 -27.59
CA GLY A 310 8.39 -40.24 -27.74
C GLY A 310 9.26 -38.99 -27.62
N ILE A 311 8.68 -37.83 -27.31
CA ILE A 311 9.42 -36.57 -27.16
C ILE A 311 10.44 -36.64 -26.01
N ARG A 312 11.64 -36.12 -26.24
CA ARG A 312 12.66 -35.95 -25.20
C ARG A 312 12.97 -34.47 -25.05
N MET A 313 12.72 -33.94 -23.87
CA MET A 313 12.94 -32.53 -23.55
C MET A 313 14.34 -32.29 -23.02
N ARG A 314 14.90 -31.12 -23.34
CA ARG A 314 16.05 -30.56 -22.63
C ARG A 314 15.63 -30.16 -21.21
N GLY A 315 16.59 -30.14 -20.30
CA GLY A 315 16.39 -29.79 -18.90
C GLY A 315 16.23 -31.00 -17.98
N ARG A 316 15.82 -30.76 -16.74
CA ARG A 316 15.73 -31.79 -15.70
C ARG A 316 14.30 -32.27 -15.53
N LYS A 317 14.04 -33.53 -15.85
CA LYS A 317 12.77 -34.19 -15.54
C LYS A 317 12.58 -34.28 -14.02
N SER A 318 11.52 -33.66 -13.51
CA SER A 318 11.13 -33.72 -12.10
C SER A 318 10.23 -34.92 -11.83
N THR A 319 9.12 -34.97 -12.57
CA THR A 319 8.11 -36.03 -12.56
C THR A 319 7.62 -36.20 -14.01
N PRO A 320 6.95 -37.31 -14.38
CA PRO A 320 6.44 -37.48 -15.75
C PRO A 320 5.65 -36.25 -16.23
N GLY A 321 6.06 -35.68 -17.36
CA GLY A 321 5.45 -34.48 -17.94
C GLY A 321 5.76 -33.15 -17.24
N ARG A 322 6.70 -33.11 -16.28
CA ARG A 322 7.13 -31.90 -15.57
C ARG A 322 8.64 -31.73 -15.63
N TYR A 323 9.08 -30.66 -16.27
CA TYR A 323 10.50 -30.40 -16.52
C TYR A 323 10.91 -29.05 -15.93
N PHE A 324 12.03 -29.04 -15.21
CA PHE A 324 12.64 -27.85 -14.63
C PHE A 324 13.89 -27.45 -15.42
N GLN A 325 14.27 -26.18 -15.37
CA GLN A 325 15.51 -25.67 -15.97
C GLN A 325 15.60 -26.03 -17.46
N VAL A 326 14.48 -25.88 -18.16
CA VAL A 326 14.37 -26.15 -19.60
C VAL A 326 14.97 -24.98 -20.40
N ALA A 327 14.78 -23.76 -19.91
CA ALA A 327 15.34 -22.51 -20.39
C ALA A 327 15.59 -21.58 -19.20
N ASN A 328 16.34 -20.49 -19.40
CA ASN A 328 16.51 -19.49 -18.35
C ASN A 328 15.33 -18.51 -18.37
N PRO A 329 15.05 -17.79 -17.27
CA PRO A 329 14.10 -16.69 -17.27
C PRO A 329 14.52 -15.57 -18.25
N GLY A 330 13.54 -14.97 -18.92
CA GLY A 330 13.75 -13.92 -19.92
C GLY A 330 12.46 -13.23 -20.36
N THR A 331 12.49 -12.66 -21.57
CA THR A 331 11.38 -11.88 -22.15
C THR A 331 10.76 -12.55 -23.39
N GLY A 332 11.20 -13.75 -23.71
CA GLY A 332 10.72 -14.58 -24.82
C GLY A 332 9.56 -15.49 -24.42
N TRP A 333 9.54 -16.70 -24.99
CA TRP A 333 8.42 -17.64 -24.85
C TRP A 333 8.14 -18.04 -23.40
N GLY A 334 6.92 -17.82 -22.92
CA GLY A 334 6.51 -18.27 -21.58
C GLY A 334 7.38 -17.73 -20.44
N GLY A 335 7.92 -16.52 -20.59
CA GLY A 335 8.80 -15.91 -19.59
C GLY A 335 10.25 -16.39 -19.64
N THR A 336 10.66 -17.09 -20.70
CA THR A 336 12.02 -17.63 -20.87
C THR A 336 12.92 -16.75 -21.74
N ASP A 337 14.19 -17.09 -21.87
CA ASP A 337 15.17 -16.45 -22.76
C ASP A 337 15.13 -16.96 -24.21
N ILE A 338 14.21 -17.87 -24.56
CA ILE A 338 14.16 -18.46 -25.90
C ILE A 338 13.19 -17.70 -26.83
N ALA A 339 13.59 -17.62 -28.10
CA ALA A 339 12.74 -17.15 -29.20
C ALA A 339 12.10 -18.30 -29.99
N ASP A 340 12.84 -19.40 -30.16
CA ASP A 340 12.38 -20.61 -30.84
C ASP A 340 11.92 -21.65 -29.81
N PRO A 341 10.62 -22.00 -29.75
CA PRO A 341 10.13 -22.98 -28.80
C PRO A 341 10.67 -24.39 -29.05
N LEU A 342 11.09 -24.74 -30.27
CA LEU A 342 11.62 -26.09 -30.57
C LEU A 342 13.03 -26.32 -29.98
N SER A 343 13.75 -25.24 -29.65
CA SER A 343 15.11 -25.31 -29.07
C SER A 343 15.18 -26.12 -27.77
N ILE A 344 14.05 -26.25 -27.06
CA ILE A 344 13.95 -27.01 -25.80
C ILE A 344 13.67 -28.50 -26.00
N ILE A 345 13.49 -28.95 -27.24
CA ILE A 345 13.35 -30.36 -27.59
C ILE A 345 14.75 -30.91 -27.89
N GLU A 346 15.12 -32.01 -27.24
CA GLU A 346 16.40 -32.69 -27.48
C GLU A 346 16.31 -33.61 -28.69
N SER A 347 15.29 -34.48 -28.73
CA SER A 347 15.08 -35.46 -29.79
C SER A 347 13.71 -36.14 -29.69
N TRP A 348 13.42 -37.02 -30.64
CA TRP A 348 12.27 -37.92 -30.62
C TRP A 348 12.75 -39.37 -30.62
N ASP A 349 12.08 -40.22 -29.84
CA ASP A 349 12.31 -41.65 -29.85
C ASP A 349 11.68 -42.28 -31.09
N ALA A 350 12.51 -42.73 -32.04
CA ALA A 350 12.07 -43.26 -33.33
C ALA A 350 11.28 -44.57 -33.23
N GLU A 351 11.35 -45.29 -32.10
CA GLU A 351 10.52 -46.49 -31.88
C GLU A 351 9.10 -46.13 -31.39
N VAL A 352 8.91 -44.92 -30.87
CA VAL A 352 7.65 -44.47 -30.25
C VAL A 352 6.92 -43.44 -31.12
N ALA A 353 7.66 -42.44 -31.62
CA ALA A 353 7.16 -41.37 -32.46
C ALA A 353 6.77 -41.86 -33.87
N TRP A 354 5.99 -41.06 -34.60
CA TRP A 354 5.52 -41.41 -35.95
C TRP A 354 5.41 -40.17 -36.85
N PRO A 355 5.59 -40.33 -38.18
CA PRO A 355 5.27 -39.27 -39.15
C PRO A 355 3.80 -38.86 -39.06
N GLY A 356 3.53 -37.57 -39.09
CA GLY A 356 2.19 -37.00 -38.95
C GLY A 356 1.76 -36.69 -37.50
N LEU A 357 2.62 -36.94 -36.50
CA LEU A 357 2.35 -36.57 -35.11
C LEU A 357 2.14 -35.05 -35.00
N ARG A 358 1.01 -34.67 -34.40
CA ARG A 358 0.55 -33.29 -34.23
C ARG A 358 0.98 -32.70 -32.88
N LEU A 359 1.81 -31.67 -32.93
CA LEU A 359 2.41 -31.02 -31.76
C LEU A 359 1.95 -29.56 -31.65
N LEU A 360 1.49 -29.18 -30.45
CA LEU A 360 1.32 -27.78 -30.07
C LEU A 360 2.41 -27.36 -29.09
N MET A 361 3.13 -26.29 -29.43
CA MET A 361 3.94 -25.53 -28.50
C MET A 361 3.14 -24.29 -28.09
N THR A 362 2.95 -24.02 -26.80
CA THR A 362 2.27 -22.78 -26.35
C THR A 362 2.84 -22.26 -25.03
N SER A 363 2.61 -20.98 -24.70
CA SER A 363 2.90 -20.43 -23.36
C SER A 363 1.76 -20.67 -22.38
N THR A 364 2.03 -20.45 -21.10
CA THR A 364 1.05 -20.44 -20.00
C THR A 364 -0.11 -19.45 -20.17
N THR A 365 0.06 -18.45 -21.04
CA THR A 365 -0.93 -17.39 -21.33
C THR A 365 -1.61 -17.55 -22.69
N GLY A 366 -1.16 -18.51 -23.51
CA GLY A 366 -1.57 -18.65 -24.90
C GLY A 366 -1.15 -17.49 -25.81
N GLU A 367 -0.34 -16.54 -25.34
CA GLU A 367 0.15 -15.42 -26.15
C GLU A 367 1.18 -15.87 -27.19
N HIS A 368 1.93 -16.92 -26.86
CA HIS A 368 2.78 -17.62 -27.81
C HIS A 368 2.16 -18.98 -28.11
N ALA A 369 2.00 -19.30 -29.39
CA ALA A 369 1.56 -20.62 -29.82
C ALA A 369 2.01 -20.90 -31.26
N SER A 370 2.52 -22.11 -31.49
CA SER A 370 2.92 -22.60 -32.81
C SER A 370 2.52 -24.07 -32.96
N TRP A 371 2.13 -24.43 -34.18
CA TRP A 371 1.63 -25.75 -34.54
C TRP A 371 2.62 -26.46 -35.45
N TYR A 372 2.93 -27.71 -35.13
CA TYR A 372 3.90 -28.51 -35.87
C TYR A 372 3.33 -29.88 -36.17
N VAL A 373 3.75 -30.44 -37.31
CA VAL A 373 3.52 -31.83 -37.67
C VAL A 373 4.86 -32.49 -37.96
N LEU A 374 5.11 -33.67 -37.39
CA LEU A 374 6.35 -34.40 -37.68
C LEU A 374 6.34 -34.91 -39.13
N ASP A 375 7.44 -34.69 -39.86
CA ASP A 375 7.64 -35.25 -41.19
C ASP A 375 8.10 -36.73 -41.14
N ASP A 376 8.41 -37.31 -42.31
CA ASP A 376 8.91 -38.69 -42.42
C ASP A 376 10.26 -38.92 -41.71
N ALA A 377 11.02 -37.84 -41.47
CA ALA A 377 12.28 -37.86 -40.72
C ALA A 377 12.08 -37.51 -39.22
N LEU A 378 10.82 -37.47 -38.77
CA LEU A 378 10.42 -37.11 -37.40
C LEU A 378 10.85 -35.70 -36.98
N GLN A 379 11.04 -34.79 -37.93
CA GLN A 379 11.33 -33.39 -37.67
C GLN A 379 10.03 -32.59 -37.59
N PRO A 380 9.85 -31.74 -36.57
CA PRO A 380 8.69 -30.85 -36.49
C PRO A 380 8.75 -29.80 -37.59
N VAL A 381 7.75 -29.82 -38.48
CA VAL A 381 7.55 -28.82 -39.52
C VAL A 381 6.39 -27.93 -39.13
N GLU A 382 6.63 -26.61 -39.06
CA GLU A 382 5.58 -25.64 -38.72
C GLU A 382 4.51 -25.60 -39.81
N GLN A 383 3.24 -25.59 -39.40
CA GLN A 383 2.09 -25.51 -40.29
C GLN A 383 1.06 -24.52 -39.73
N ASP A 384 0.10 -24.12 -40.58
CA ASP A 384 -1.03 -23.32 -40.15
C ASP A 384 -1.82 -24.05 -39.04
N MET A 385 -2.06 -23.36 -37.93
CA MET A 385 -2.74 -23.92 -36.78
C MET A 385 -4.22 -24.18 -37.11
N PRO A 386 -4.74 -25.41 -36.88
CA PRO A 386 -6.16 -25.69 -37.05
C PRO A 386 -7.03 -24.81 -36.15
N VAL A 387 -8.20 -24.41 -36.65
CA VAL A 387 -9.11 -23.47 -35.96
C VAL A 387 -9.53 -23.99 -34.59
N GLU A 388 -9.77 -25.30 -34.48
CA GLU A 388 -10.15 -25.97 -33.23
C GLU A 388 -9.03 -25.89 -32.19
N VAL A 389 -7.77 -26.00 -32.61
CA VAL A 389 -6.61 -25.83 -31.72
C VAL A 389 -6.46 -24.36 -31.30
N GLY A 390 -6.65 -23.44 -32.25
CA GLY A 390 -6.66 -22.00 -31.97
C GLY A 390 -7.71 -21.60 -30.94
N HIS A 391 -8.90 -22.21 -30.95
CA HIS A 391 -9.91 -21.99 -29.92
C HIS A 391 -9.46 -22.43 -28.52
N ILE A 392 -8.65 -23.49 -28.42
CA ILE A 392 -8.12 -23.95 -27.12
C ILE A 392 -7.05 -22.99 -26.63
N VAL A 393 -6.15 -22.52 -27.50
CA VAL A 393 -5.15 -21.50 -27.15
C VAL A 393 -5.82 -20.21 -26.68
N ALA A 394 -6.86 -19.76 -27.39
CA ALA A 394 -7.67 -18.62 -26.96
C ALA A 394 -8.28 -18.86 -25.57
N ARG A 395 -8.79 -20.06 -25.30
CA ARG A 395 -9.35 -20.46 -24.00
C ARG A 395 -8.31 -20.48 -22.88
N ILE A 396 -7.04 -20.80 -23.15
CA ILE A 396 -5.96 -20.62 -22.16
C ILE A 396 -5.91 -19.15 -21.75
N GLY A 397 -5.89 -18.24 -22.74
CA GLY A 397 -5.90 -16.80 -22.51
C GLY A 397 -7.16 -16.29 -21.80
N GLU A 398 -8.34 -16.88 -22.05
CA GLU A 398 -9.60 -16.55 -21.37
C GLU A 398 -9.59 -16.89 -19.87
N ASN A 399 -8.77 -17.86 -19.47
CA ASN A 399 -8.59 -18.26 -18.07
C ASN A 399 -7.43 -17.53 -17.39
N CYS A 400 -6.79 -16.58 -18.09
CA CYS A 400 -5.79 -15.69 -17.51
C CYS A 400 -6.50 -14.48 -16.87
N GLU A 401 -5.95 -13.98 -15.77
CA GLU A 401 -6.44 -12.75 -15.13
C GLU A 401 -5.77 -11.52 -15.76
N PRO A 402 -6.41 -10.33 -15.76
CA PRO A 402 -5.75 -9.10 -16.18
C PRO A 402 -4.51 -8.82 -15.34
N SER A 403 -3.41 -8.43 -15.99
CA SER A 403 -2.19 -8.02 -15.30
C SER A 403 -2.40 -6.75 -14.46
N LEU A 404 -1.91 -6.77 -13.22
CA LEU A 404 -2.02 -5.67 -12.27
C LEU A 404 -0.71 -5.50 -11.48
N SER A 405 -0.41 -4.24 -11.13
CA SER A 405 0.54 -3.90 -10.08
C SER A 405 -0.20 -3.56 -8.79
N THR A 406 0.01 -4.38 -7.75
CA THR A 406 -0.53 -4.13 -6.41
C THR A 406 0.54 -3.48 -5.54
N VAL A 407 0.18 -2.42 -4.82
CA VAL A 407 1.08 -1.74 -3.88
C VAL A 407 0.47 -1.82 -2.48
N LEU A 408 1.17 -2.51 -1.58
CA LEU A 408 0.80 -2.59 -0.17
C LEU A 408 1.73 -1.69 0.64
N PHE A 409 1.17 -0.82 1.48
CA PHE A 409 1.92 -0.06 2.47
C PHE A 409 2.12 -0.90 3.72
N LEU A 410 3.36 -1.00 4.19
CA LEU A 410 3.71 -1.66 5.44
C LEU A 410 4.38 -0.64 6.37
N GLY A 411 3.86 -0.47 7.58
CA GLY A 411 4.35 0.56 8.51
C GLY A 411 4.30 0.15 9.98
N GLY A 412 5.37 0.44 10.72
CA GLY A 412 5.43 0.27 12.17
C GLY A 412 4.97 1.52 12.92
N ALA A 413 3.84 1.43 13.64
CA ALA A 413 3.35 2.49 14.51
C ALA A 413 4.12 2.46 15.86
N GLY A 414 5.13 3.33 15.98
CA GLY A 414 6.08 3.39 17.09
C GLY A 414 5.52 3.90 18.42
N GLY A 415 6.39 4.01 19.44
CA GLY A 415 6.00 4.54 20.76
C GLY A 415 5.49 5.98 20.73
N SER A 416 6.11 6.82 19.90
CA SER A 416 5.75 8.23 19.72
C SER A 416 4.32 8.42 19.19
N LEU A 417 3.96 7.68 18.15
CA LEU A 417 2.62 7.70 17.57
C LEU A 417 1.58 7.21 18.59
N ARG A 418 1.90 6.13 19.31
CA ARG A 418 1.00 5.57 20.34
C ARG A 418 0.81 6.51 21.53
N ALA A 419 1.82 7.31 21.88
CA ALA A 419 1.72 8.30 22.95
C ALA A 419 0.72 9.42 22.63
N GLY A 420 0.51 9.72 21.34
CA GLY A 420 -0.58 10.60 20.91
C GLY A 420 -1.98 10.01 21.08
N VAL A 421 -2.10 8.70 21.29
CA VAL A 421 -3.40 8.02 21.49
C VAL A 421 -3.71 7.85 22.97
N THR A 422 -2.72 7.45 23.77
CA THR A 422 -2.84 7.12 25.19
C THR A 422 -1.58 7.48 25.96
N GLU A 423 -1.73 7.81 27.25
CA GLU A 423 -0.63 8.01 28.19
C GLU A 423 0.23 6.75 28.39
N ASN A 424 -0.32 5.55 28.16
CA ASN A 424 0.39 4.28 28.29
C ASN A 424 0.39 3.48 26.96
N PRO A 425 1.37 3.75 26.06
CA PRO A 425 1.44 3.18 24.71
C PRO A 425 1.30 1.65 24.60
N VAL A 426 1.74 0.89 25.61
CA VAL A 426 1.68 -0.58 25.56
C VAL A 426 0.24 -1.09 25.71
N LEU A 427 -0.63 -0.36 26.41
CA LEU A 427 -2.03 -0.76 26.60
C LEU A 427 -2.80 -0.71 25.29
N LEU A 428 -2.54 0.29 24.43
CA LEU A 428 -3.11 0.33 23.09
C LEU A 428 -2.73 -0.91 22.28
N THR A 429 -1.44 -1.29 22.29
CA THR A 429 -0.99 -2.51 21.58
C THR A 429 -1.70 -3.74 22.11
N ARG A 430 -1.81 -3.92 23.43
CA ARG A 430 -2.52 -5.06 24.04
C ARG A 430 -4.01 -5.06 23.68
N ALA A 431 -4.65 -3.90 23.68
CA ALA A 431 -6.07 -3.75 23.35
C ALA A 431 -6.36 -4.11 21.88
N ILE A 432 -5.48 -3.71 20.95
CA ILE A 432 -5.56 -4.15 19.54
C ILE A 432 -5.46 -5.68 19.45
N LYS A 433 -4.49 -6.30 20.14
CA LYS A 433 -4.33 -7.76 20.14
C LYS A 433 -5.50 -8.50 20.80
N ALA A 434 -6.20 -7.86 21.73
CA ALA A 434 -7.42 -8.35 22.34
C ALA A 434 -8.69 -8.05 21.51
N ALA A 435 -8.53 -7.53 20.28
CA ALA A 435 -9.60 -7.14 19.37
C ALA A 435 -10.56 -6.05 19.91
N LEU A 436 -10.14 -5.27 20.90
CA LEU A 436 -10.92 -4.15 21.45
C LEU A 436 -10.78 -2.86 20.63
N VAL A 437 -9.73 -2.76 19.83
CA VAL A 437 -9.41 -1.58 19.02
C VAL A 437 -9.28 -1.98 17.56
N ASN A 438 -10.11 -1.40 16.70
CA ASN A 438 -9.97 -1.49 15.26
C ASN A 438 -8.92 -0.49 14.74
N VAL A 439 -8.14 -0.89 13.74
CA VAL A 439 -7.10 -0.06 13.12
C VAL A 439 -7.41 0.08 11.63
N THR A 440 -7.42 1.31 11.14
CA THR A 440 -7.56 1.63 9.71
C THR A 440 -6.48 2.61 9.26
N CYS A 441 -6.31 2.73 7.94
CA CYS A 441 -5.48 3.75 7.30
C CYS A 441 -6.32 4.51 6.28
N GLY A 442 -6.68 5.76 6.56
CA GLY A 442 -7.56 6.54 5.69
C GLY A 442 -8.97 5.92 5.57
N GLY A 443 -9.41 5.20 6.61
CA GLY A 443 -10.63 4.39 6.58
C GLY A 443 -10.54 3.06 5.81
N ALA A 444 -9.40 2.75 5.17
CA ALA A 444 -9.17 1.42 4.62
C ALA A 444 -8.85 0.41 5.74
N PRO A 445 -9.38 -0.83 5.69
CA PRO A 445 -8.99 -1.87 6.64
C PRO A 445 -7.48 -2.13 6.61
N ALA A 446 -6.85 -2.14 7.79
CA ALA A 446 -5.44 -2.46 7.94
C ALA A 446 -5.27 -3.81 8.63
N TYR A 447 -4.45 -4.68 8.03
CA TYR A 447 -4.06 -5.94 8.66
C TYR A 447 -2.93 -5.70 9.66
N VAL A 448 -3.16 -6.04 10.92
CA VAL A 448 -2.18 -5.88 12.01
C VAL A 448 -1.44 -7.20 12.22
N TRP A 449 -0.14 -7.20 11.93
CA TRP A 449 0.70 -8.40 12.03
C TRP A 449 0.80 -8.93 13.46
N PRO A 450 0.96 -10.26 13.65
CA PRO A 450 1.18 -10.83 14.97
C PRO A 450 2.52 -10.36 15.59
N GLY A 451 2.66 -10.53 16.91
CA GLY A 451 3.87 -10.15 17.64
C GLY A 451 3.81 -8.76 18.30
N GLY A 452 4.98 -8.27 18.70
CA GLY A 452 5.14 -7.02 19.45
C GLY A 452 5.00 -5.76 18.58
N GLY A 453 4.44 -4.70 19.16
CA GLY A 453 4.21 -3.43 18.45
C GLY A 453 2.95 -3.47 17.58
N ILE A 454 2.82 -2.45 16.72
CA ILE A 454 1.70 -2.31 15.79
C ILE A 454 2.32 -2.17 14.39
N THR A 455 2.44 -3.29 13.68
CA THR A 455 2.82 -3.30 12.27
C THR A 455 1.55 -3.45 11.44
N VAL A 456 1.25 -2.46 10.62
CA VAL A 456 0.08 -2.45 9.74
C VAL A 456 0.48 -2.75 8.30
N MET A 457 -0.40 -3.45 7.60
CA MET A 457 -0.36 -3.60 6.14
C MET A 457 -1.69 -3.12 5.57
N ALA A 458 -1.65 -2.16 4.64
CA ALA A 458 -2.83 -1.61 3.99
C ALA A 458 -2.66 -1.61 2.47
N ASP A 459 -3.73 -1.92 1.74
CA ASP A 459 -3.77 -1.80 0.28
C ASP A 459 -3.98 -0.33 -0.12
N VAL A 460 -3.01 0.21 -0.86
CA VAL A 460 -3.02 1.61 -1.31
C VAL A 460 -4.25 1.92 -2.16
N MET A 461 -4.76 0.97 -2.95
CA MET A 461 -5.94 1.20 -3.79
C MET A 461 -7.21 1.39 -2.97
N ARG A 462 -7.24 0.93 -1.73
CA ARG A 462 -8.37 1.08 -0.80
C ARG A 462 -8.34 2.38 -0.02
N MET A 463 -7.21 3.10 -0.03
CA MET A 463 -7.05 4.37 0.67
C MET A 463 -7.52 5.54 -0.20
N PRO A 464 -7.97 6.66 0.41
CA PRO A 464 -8.23 7.89 -0.32
C PRO A 464 -7.02 8.37 -1.12
N ASP A 465 -7.26 9.08 -2.21
CA ASP A 465 -6.18 9.71 -2.98
C ASP A 465 -5.42 10.73 -2.11
N ASN A 466 -4.13 10.92 -2.41
CA ASN A 466 -3.25 11.83 -1.67
C ASN A 466 -3.15 11.55 -0.15
N SER A 467 -3.32 10.28 0.26
CA SER A 467 -3.17 9.87 1.65
C SER A 467 -1.72 9.95 2.17
N PHE A 468 -0.72 9.91 1.29
CA PHE A 468 0.69 9.87 1.68
C PHE A 468 1.37 11.23 1.53
N GLY A 469 2.09 11.64 2.57
CA GLY A 469 2.95 12.80 2.56
C GLY A 469 4.37 12.45 3.00
N THR A 470 5.20 13.46 3.21
CA THR A 470 6.60 13.28 3.61
C THR A 470 7.03 14.31 4.65
N VAL A 471 8.17 14.09 5.29
CA VAL A 471 8.87 15.10 6.09
C VAL A 471 10.36 15.14 5.71
N PRO A 472 11.06 16.28 5.89
CA PRO A 472 12.42 16.45 5.35
C PRO A 472 13.48 15.61 6.04
N THR A 473 13.20 15.12 7.26
CA THR A 473 13.88 13.96 7.84
C THR A 473 13.30 12.74 7.14
N PRO A 474 13.96 12.13 6.13
CA PRO A 474 13.30 11.27 5.16
C PRO A 474 12.44 10.19 5.84
N ALA A 475 11.13 10.38 5.77
CA ALA A 475 10.14 9.53 6.39
C ALA A 475 8.81 9.77 5.69
N ILE A 476 8.01 8.70 5.62
CA ILE A 476 6.69 8.75 5.01
C ILE A 476 5.66 9.14 6.06
N VAL A 477 4.70 9.93 5.63
CA VAL A 477 3.54 10.31 6.44
C VAL A 477 2.36 9.53 5.89
N ALA A 478 1.65 8.82 6.75
CA ALA A 478 0.46 8.08 6.38
C ALA A 478 -0.63 8.21 7.46
N PRO A 479 -1.92 8.15 7.09
CA PRO A 479 -3.01 8.20 8.05
C PRO A 479 -3.07 6.90 8.87
N ILE A 480 -3.44 7.03 10.13
CA ILE A 480 -3.81 5.89 10.97
C ILE A 480 -4.92 6.29 11.94
N GLU A 481 -5.90 5.42 12.07
CA GLU A 481 -7.04 5.63 12.95
C GLU A 481 -7.23 4.45 13.91
N PHE A 482 -7.59 4.75 15.16
CA PHE A 482 -7.91 3.77 16.19
C PHE A 482 -9.36 3.98 16.64
N SER A 483 -10.21 2.98 16.40
CA SER A 483 -11.62 3.04 16.78
C SER A 483 -11.94 1.99 17.84
N MET A 484 -12.62 2.39 18.92
CA MET A 484 -12.95 1.52 20.06
C MET A 484 -14.12 2.07 20.86
N LYS A 485 -14.62 1.33 21.85
CA LYS A 485 -15.61 1.89 22.79
C LYS A 485 -14.99 3.00 23.62
N LEU A 486 -15.77 4.01 23.97
CA LEU A 486 -15.31 5.12 24.80
C LEU A 486 -14.79 4.65 26.17
N ASP A 487 -15.42 3.63 26.75
CA ASP A 487 -15.00 3.06 28.03
C ASP A 487 -13.67 2.30 27.92
N ASP A 488 -13.45 1.57 26.81
CA ASP A 488 -12.16 0.91 26.54
C ASP A 488 -11.05 1.95 26.39
N TYR A 489 -11.32 3.07 25.70
CA TYR A 489 -10.40 4.19 25.57
C TYR A 489 -10.06 4.84 26.91
N ARG A 490 -11.04 5.01 27.80
CA ARG A 490 -10.79 5.49 29.16
C ARG A 490 -9.93 4.50 29.94
N ALA A 491 -10.23 3.20 29.85
CA ALA A 491 -9.53 2.15 30.58
C ALA A 491 -8.06 2.01 30.16
N LEU A 492 -7.73 2.29 28.90
CA LEU A 492 -6.34 2.26 28.41
C LEU A 492 -5.55 3.54 28.69
N GLY A 493 -6.09 4.51 29.44
CA GLY A 493 -5.44 5.78 29.73
C GLY A 493 -5.48 6.76 28.54
N GLY A 494 -6.59 6.76 27.81
CA GLY A 494 -6.82 7.71 26.72
C GLY A 494 -6.82 9.16 27.19
N HIS A 495 -6.50 10.06 26.28
CA HIS A 495 -6.44 11.52 26.47
C HIS A 495 -7.85 12.13 26.59
N MET A 496 -8.57 11.78 27.66
CA MET A 496 -10.00 12.06 27.82
C MET A 496 -10.36 13.54 27.77
N GLU A 497 -9.46 14.43 28.21
CA GLU A 497 -9.67 15.88 28.19
C GLU A 497 -9.75 16.47 26.76
N PHE A 498 -9.23 15.73 25.77
CA PHE A 498 -9.21 16.10 24.36
C PHE A 498 -10.33 15.44 23.55
N VAL A 499 -11.15 14.58 24.17
CA VAL A 499 -12.32 14.00 23.50
C VAL A 499 -13.31 15.10 23.13
N ARG A 500 -13.75 15.12 21.88
CA ARG A 500 -14.75 16.04 21.34
C ARG A 500 -15.86 15.25 20.67
N THR A 501 -17.10 15.75 20.74
CA THR A 501 -18.19 15.10 20.01
C THR A 501 -17.97 15.23 18.51
N LEU A 502 -18.51 14.30 17.71
CA LEU A 502 -18.52 14.40 16.24
C LEU A 502 -19.08 15.77 15.79
N LYS A 503 -20.08 16.28 16.51
CA LYS A 503 -20.67 17.59 16.22
C LYS A 503 -19.70 18.75 16.44
N ASP A 504 -18.94 18.72 17.52
CA ASP A 504 -17.92 19.73 17.76
C ASP A 504 -16.77 19.62 16.76
N ALA A 505 -16.34 18.40 16.42
CA ALA A 505 -15.29 18.15 15.43
C ALA A 505 -15.67 18.65 14.04
N LEU A 506 -16.92 18.42 13.59
CA LEU A 506 -17.44 18.94 12.32
C LEU A 506 -17.53 20.47 12.29
N ARG A 507 -17.83 21.09 13.44
CA ARG A 507 -17.96 22.55 13.53
C ARG A 507 -16.63 23.27 13.66
N ARG A 508 -15.73 22.78 14.52
CA ARG A 508 -14.53 23.50 14.98
C ARG A 508 -13.21 22.87 14.54
N GLY A 509 -13.23 21.64 14.04
CA GLY A 509 -12.02 20.90 13.67
C GLY A 509 -11.26 20.33 14.87
N ALA A 510 -9.94 20.22 14.72
CA ALA A 510 -9.04 19.68 15.74
C ALA A 510 -9.04 20.52 17.04
N TRP A 511 -8.67 19.91 18.17
CA TRP A 511 -8.71 20.60 19.47
C TRP A 511 -7.68 21.73 19.62
N HIS A 512 -6.61 21.72 18.83
CA HIS A 512 -5.56 22.75 18.80
C HIS A 512 -5.68 23.65 17.55
N ASN A 513 -5.07 24.84 17.59
CA ASN A 513 -5.03 25.77 16.47
C ASN A 513 -3.74 25.67 15.64
N GLU A 514 -2.57 25.66 16.31
CA GLU A 514 -1.27 25.63 15.64
C GLU A 514 -1.07 24.32 14.87
N GLY A 515 -0.88 24.43 13.56
CA GLY A 515 -0.68 23.30 12.66
C GLY A 515 -1.93 22.44 12.43
N ALA A 516 -3.12 22.91 12.83
CA ALA A 516 -4.36 22.18 12.60
C ALA A 516 -4.92 22.44 11.20
N PRO A 517 -5.73 21.51 10.65
CA PRO A 517 -6.51 21.76 9.44
C PRO A 517 -7.50 22.90 9.66
N SER A 518 -7.61 23.76 8.65
CA SER A 518 -8.52 24.91 8.63
C SER A 518 -9.88 24.61 7.99
N ALA A 519 -9.96 23.50 7.25
CA ALA A 519 -11.15 23.04 6.56
C ALA A 519 -11.21 21.51 6.55
N LEU A 520 -12.38 20.96 6.26
CA LEU A 520 -12.58 19.56 5.93
C LEU A 520 -12.98 19.39 4.47
N VAL A 521 -12.79 18.18 3.94
CA VAL A 521 -13.31 17.75 2.65
C VAL A 521 -14.06 16.43 2.81
N TRP A 522 -15.20 16.31 2.14
CA TRP A 522 -15.97 15.07 2.11
C TRP A 522 -15.48 14.14 1.01
N ALA A 523 -15.38 12.86 1.32
CA ALA A 523 -15.15 11.79 0.35
C ALA A 523 -16.09 10.61 0.60
N ALA A 524 -16.43 9.89 -0.46
CA ALA A 524 -17.14 8.62 -0.33
C ALA A 524 -16.17 7.55 0.17
N LEU A 525 -16.64 6.66 1.05
CA LEU A 525 -15.92 5.41 1.29
C LEU A 525 -16.01 4.54 0.02
N PRO A 526 -14.89 4.01 -0.51
CA PRO A 526 -14.95 3.08 -1.63
C PRO A 526 -15.88 1.90 -1.32
N ALA A 527 -16.73 1.50 -2.28
CA ALA A 527 -17.71 0.42 -2.06
C ALA A 527 -17.07 -0.92 -1.69
N THR A 528 -15.80 -1.12 -2.03
CA THR A 528 -14.99 -2.30 -1.67
C THR A 528 -14.51 -2.29 -0.22
N ASN A 529 -14.64 -1.17 0.49
CA ASN A 529 -14.29 -1.05 1.89
C ASN A 529 -15.53 -1.28 2.78
N PRO A 530 -15.43 -2.14 3.82
CA PRO A 530 -16.44 -2.15 4.85
C PRO A 530 -16.40 -0.82 5.63
N TRP A 531 -17.55 -0.42 6.17
CA TRP A 531 -17.59 0.72 7.08
C TRP A 531 -16.63 0.52 8.26
N PRO A 532 -15.77 1.50 8.62
CA PRO A 532 -14.72 1.31 9.62
C PRO A 532 -15.21 1.06 11.05
N LEU A 533 -16.37 1.60 11.42
CA LEU A 533 -16.94 1.46 12.76
C LEU A 533 -17.78 0.18 12.87
N GLY A 534 -17.76 -0.45 14.05
CA GLY A 534 -18.51 -1.69 14.32
C GLY A 534 -17.84 -2.95 13.73
N ARG A 535 -16.58 -2.88 13.32
CA ARG A 535 -15.81 -4.01 12.79
C ARG A 535 -14.69 -4.42 13.75
N PRO A 536 -14.39 -5.73 13.91
CA PRO A 536 -13.18 -6.15 14.60
C PRO A 536 -11.94 -5.80 13.76
N PRO A 537 -10.77 -5.61 14.40
CA PRO A 537 -9.51 -5.47 13.67
C PRO A 537 -9.20 -6.72 12.85
N LEU A 538 -8.52 -6.53 11.73
CA LEU A 538 -7.92 -7.63 10.97
C LEU A 538 -6.60 -8.00 11.66
N LEU A 539 -6.62 -9.06 12.47
CA LEU A 539 -5.46 -9.55 13.21
C LEU A 539 -4.87 -10.79 12.52
N GLY A 540 -3.55 -10.89 12.55
CA GLY A 540 -2.80 -12.06 12.09
C GLY A 540 -2.46 -13.10 13.14
#